data_AF-O96784-F1
#
_entry.id   AF-O96784-F1
#
_cell.length_a   1.000
_cell.length_b   1.000
_cell.length_c   1.000
_cell.angle_alpha   90.00
_cell.angle_beta   90.00
_cell.angle_gamma   90.00
#
_symmetry.space_group_name_H-M   'P 1'
#
loop_
_entity.id
_entity.type
_entity.pdbx_description
1 polymer ?
#
loop_
_entity_poly.entity_id
_entity_poly.type
_entity_poly.pdbx_seq_one_letter_code
_entity_poly.pdbx_strand_id
1 'polypeptide(L)' 'AILDQSCKGIFDRELFKKLDRVCDDCYNLYRKPYVAIDCREGCYQNLVFRQCIQDLQLMDQLDEYANAVQIVGK' A
#
# COMPACT_ATOMS: atom_id res chain seq x y z
N ALA A 1 -9.10 14.72 3.52
CA ALA A 1 -7.98 13.82 3.21
C ALA A 1 -7.12 14.51 2.16
N ILE A 2 -5.81 14.63 2.41
CA ILE A 2 -4.87 15.13 1.40
C ILE A 2 -4.72 13.98 0.41
N LEU A 3 -5.21 14.16 -0.81
CA LEU A 3 -4.98 13.20 -1.88
C LEU A 3 -3.50 13.32 -2.26
N ASP A 4 -2.72 12.25 -2.07
CA ASP A 4 -1.35 12.21 -2.56
C ASP A 4 -1.38 12.46 -4.08
N GLN A 5 -0.72 13.54 -4.54
CA GLN A 5 -0.66 13.89 -5.95
C GLN A 5 0.07 12.83 -6.80
N SER A 6 0.73 11.87 -6.14
CA SER A 6 1.36 10.71 -6.76
C SER A 6 0.33 9.69 -7.26
N CYS A 7 -0.87 9.66 -6.70
CA CYS A 7 -1.95 8.78 -7.16
C CYS A 7 -2.72 9.40 -8.33
N LYS A 8 -2.19 9.31 -9.56
CA LYS A 8 -2.85 9.84 -10.77
C LYS A 8 -3.58 8.77 -11.60
N GLY A 9 -3.63 7.53 -11.09
CA GLY A 9 -4.35 6.43 -11.69
C GLY A 9 -5.85 6.44 -11.44
N ILE A 10 -6.47 5.27 -11.54
CA ILE A 10 -7.91 5.12 -11.33
C ILE A 10 -8.22 5.31 -9.84
N PHE A 11 -9.13 6.24 -9.55
CA PHE A 11 -9.65 6.42 -8.20
C PHE A 11 -10.73 5.37 -7.89
N ASP A 12 -10.30 4.18 -7.44
CA ASP A 12 -11.19 3.12 -6.96
C ASP A 12 -11.07 2.97 -5.44
N ARG A 13 -12.14 3.29 -4.72
CA ARG A 13 -12.18 3.26 -3.26
C ARG A 13 -11.93 1.87 -2.67
N GLU A 14 -12.35 0.81 -3.34
CA GLU A 14 -12.15 -0.55 -2.84
C GLU A 14 -10.70 -1.01 -3.03
N LEU A 15 -10.05 -0.58 -4.12
CA LEU A 15 -8.60 -0.78 -4.28
C LEU A 15 -7.81 -0.05 -3.19
N PHE A 16 -8.11 1.23 -2.93
CA PHE A 16 -7.45 1.98 -1.86
C PHE A 16 -7.64 1.33 -0.49
N LYS A 17 -8.86 0.88 -0.16
CA LYS A 17 -9.10 0.14 1.10
C LYS A 17 -8.26 -1.13 1.19
N LYS A 18 -8.12 -1.87 0.08
CA LYS A 18 -7.33 -3.10 0.06
C LYS A 18 -5.84 -2.81 0.31
N LEU A 19 -5.29 -1.79 -0.34
CA LEU A 19 -3.90 -1.37 -0.16
C LEU A 19 -3.66 -0.78 1.24
N ASP A 20 -4.59 0.03 1.74
CA ASP A 20 -4.52 0.61 3.09
C ASP A 20 -4.47 -0.45 4.20
N ARG A 21 -5.22 -1.55 4.05
CA ARG A 21 -5.20 -2.66 5.03
C ARG A 21 -3.81 -3.26 5.18
N VAL A 22 -3.06 -3.41 4.08
CA VAL A 22 -1.68 -3.92 4.15
C VAL A 22 -0.83 -2.99 5.01
N CYS A 23 -0.95 -1.67 4.83
CA CYS A 23 -0.21 -0.70 5.64
C CYS A 23 -0.63 -0.71 7.11
N ASP A 24 -1.94 -0.85 7.40
CA ASP A 24 -2.46 -0.88 8.76
C ASP A 24 -2.05 -2.16 9.51
N ASP A 25 -2.10 -3.32 8.85
CA ASP A 25 -1.65 -4.60 9.42
C ASP A 25 -0.14 -4.59 9.65
N CYS A 26 0.63 -4.01 8.73
CA CYS A 26 2.07 -3.85 8.87
C CYS A 26 2.43 -2.88 10.00
N TYR A 27 1.67 -1.79 10.16
CA TYR A 27 1.78 -0.93 11.34
C TYR A 27 1.49 -1.71 12.63
N ASN A 28 0.48 -2.58 12.66
CA ASN A 28 0.16 -3.38 13.85
C ASN A 28 1.28 -4.38 14.20
N LEU A 29 1.98 -4.90 13.18
CA LEU A 29 3.15 -5.77 13.34
C LEU A 29 4.32 -5.01 13.98
N TYR A 30 4.69 -3.85 13.42
CA TYR A 30 5.86 -3.09 13.86
C TYR A 30 5.59 -2.16 15.06
N ARG A 31 4.34 -1.74 15.24
CA ARG A 31 3.86 -0.72 16.19
C ARG A 31 4.59 0.61 16.09
N LYS A 32 4.89 1.03 14.86
CA LYS A 32 5.60 2.28 14.57
C LYS A 32 4.80 3.13 13.57
N PRO A 33 4.38 4.35 13.94
CA PRO A 33 3.44 5.14 13.13
C PRO A 33 3.98 5.50 11.75
N TYR A 34 5.30 5.71 11.62
CA TYR A 34 5.93 6.00 10.33
C TYR A 34 5.79 4.86 9.32
N VAL A 35 5.64 3.60 9.76
CA VAL A 35 5.43 2.47 8.84
C VAL A 35 4.14 2.64 8.05
N ALA A 36 3.04 3.07 8.69
CA ALA A 36 1.79 3.32 7.99
C ALA A 36 1.89 4.50 7.01
N ILE A 37 2.65 5.53 7.38
CA ILE A 37 2.86 6.74 6.56
C ILE A 37 3.68 6.36 5.33
N ASP A 38 4.91 5.87 5.53
CA ASP A 38 5.86 5.50 4.49
C ASP A 38 5.29 4.43 3.55
N CYS A 39 4.48 3.50 4.08
CA CYS A 39 3.81 2.47 3.29
C CYS A 39 2.83 3.05 2.26
N ARG A 40 2.13 4.15 2.59
CA ARG A 40 1.14 4.79 1.70
C ARG A 40 1.77 5.81 0.75
N GLU A 41 3.01 6.25 1.02
CA GLU A 41 3.71 7.24 0.21
C GLU A 41 3.90 6.81 -1.25
N GLY A 42 3.88 7.78 -2.16
CA GLY A 42 4.11 7.52 -3.58
C GLY A 42 3.04 6.60 -4.16
N CYS A 43 1.81 6.68 -3.66
CA CYS A 43 0.72 5.79 -4.04
C CYS A 43 1.08 4.30 -3.90
N TYR A 44 1.65 3.90 -2.76
CA TYR A 44 2.10 2.53 -2.47
C TYR A 44 3.24 2.00 -3.37
N GLN A 45 3.79 2.83 -4.27
CA GLN A 45 4.93 2.49 -5.13
C GLN A 45 6.27 2.71 -4.41
N ASN A 46 6.43 2.10 -3.25
CA ASN A 46 7.61 2.25 -2.42
C ASN A 46 8.08 0.89 -1.88
N LEU A 47 9.30 0.87 -1.32
CA LEU A 47 9.88 -0.36 -0.78
C LEU A 47 9.22 -0.82 0.52
N VAL A 48 8.65 0.11 1.31
CA VAL A 48 7.99 -0.21 2.58
C VAL A 48 6.73 -1.05 2.33
N PHE A 49 5.90 -0.69 1.36
CA PHE A 49 4.74 -1.47 0.96
C PHE A 49 5.13 -2.90 0.55
N ARG A 50 6.19 -3.05 -0.27
CA ARG A 50 6.68 -4.37 -0.69
C ARG A 50 7.19 -5.20 0.50
N GLN A 51 7.91 -4.57 1.43
CA GLN A 51 8.39 -5.24 2.64
C GLN A 51 7.21 -5.70 3.52
N CYS A 52 6.18 -4.86 3.65
CA CYS A 52 4.96 -5.22 4.39
C CYS A 52 4.24 -6.43 3.79
N ILE A 53 4.16 -6.55 2.46
CA ILE A 53 3.61 -7.75 1.80
C ILE A 53 4.41 -9.00 2.18
N GLN A 54 5.73 -8.90 2.24
CA GLN A 54 6.60 -10.01 2.63
C GLN A 54 6.42 -10.39 4.10
N ASP A 55 6.45 -9.41 5.01
CA ASP A 55 6.40 -9.64 6.45
C ASP A 55 5.04 -10.12 6.94
N LEU A 56 3.96 -9.70 6.26
CA LEU A 56 2.60 -10.19 6.47
C LEU A 56 2.34 -11.54 5.78
N GLN A 57 3.35 -12.13 5.13
CA GLN A 57 3.26 -13.41 4.42
C GLN A 57 2.22 -13.43 3.30
N LEU A 58 2.02 -12.30 2.60
CA LEU A 58 1.07 -12.13 1.51
C LEU A 58 1.70 -12.34 0.12
N MET A 59 2.84 -13.04 0.05
CA MET A 59 3.62 -13.21 -1.19
C MET A 59 2.87 -13.99 -2.28
N ASP A 60 1.97 -14.90 -1.91
CA ASP A 60 1.12 -15.64 -2.85
C ASP A 60 0.15 -14.71 -3.62
N GLN A 61 -0.07 -13.50 -3.11
CA GLN A 61 -0.93 -12.47 -3.70
C GLN A 61 -0.13 -11.31 -4.30
N LEU A 62 1.20 -11.42 -4.39
CA LEU A 62 2.08 -10.32 -4.80
C LEU A 62 1.68 -9.72 -6.16
N ASP A 63 1.34 -10.55 -7.14
CA ASP A 63 0.92 -10.10 -8.47
C ASP A 63 -0.38 -9.30 -8.41
N GLU A 64 -1.32 -9.70 -7.55
CA GLU A 64 -2.58 -8.99 -7.37
C GLU A 64 -2.36 -7.61 -6.75
N TYR A 65 -1.51 -7.51 -5.72
CA TYR A 65 -1.14 -6.24 -5.13
C TYR A 65 -0.32 -5.36 -6.09
N ALA A 66 0.61 -5.94 -6.84
CA ALA A 66 1.39 -5.20 -7.83
C ALA A 66 0.50 -4.58 -8.91
N ASN A 67 -0.48 -5.34 -9.41
CA ASN A 67 -1.48 -4.83 -10.36
C ASN A 67 -2.33 -3.70 -9.75
N ALA A 68 -2.80 -3.87 -8.51
CA ALA A 68 -3.57 -2.84 -7.81
C ALA A 68 -2.77 -1.53 -7.66
N VAL A 69 -1.50 -1.62 -7.24
CA VAL A 69 -0.58 -0.47 -7.11
C VAL A 69 -0.36 0.23 -8.45
N GLN A 70 -0.20 -0.52 -9.55
CA GLN A 70 -0.08 0.05 -10.90
C GLN A 70 -1.35 0.77 -11.35
N ILE A 71 -2.53 0.25 -11.01
CA ILE A 71 -3.82 0.88 -11.37
C ILE A 71 -3.99 2.23 -10.69
N VAL A 72 -3.59 2.35 -9.42
CA VAL A 72 -3.79 3.59 -8.63
C VAL A 72 -2.68 4.63 -8.81
N GLY A 73 -1.44 4.20 -9.06
CA GLY A 73 -0.25 5.07 -9.10
C GLY A 73 0.27 5.42 -10.49
N LYS A 74 -0.61 5.53 -11.49
CA LYS A 74 -0.21 5.86 -12.88
C LYS A 74 0.52 7.20 -13.01
#